data_AF-A0A419KC42-F1
#
_entry.id   AF-A0A419KC42-F1
#
_cell.length_a   1.000
_cell.length_b   1.000
_cell.length_c   1.000
_cell.angle_alpha   90.00
_cell.angle_beta   90.00
_cell.angle_gamma   90.00
#
_symmetry.space_group_name_H-M   'P 1'
#
loop_
_entity.id
_entity.type
_entity.pdbx_description
1 polymer ?
#
loop_
_entity_poly.entity_id
_entity_poly.type
_entity_poly.pdbx_seq_one_letter_code
_entity_poly.pdbx_strand_id
1 'polypeptide(L)'
;KRRRIARDGDTIIFDKGYYGYKNYAMGISRFKVISVIFPRKNFKMEKLMAMLSYPLSIFNSSNPEREKKFYKGLVKSLKVKLENWKKYRPIRGMIEDIFKLAKDAFSLKKLHRYTMRSVEKSVCLHVLLVGIVVSRGINTKEELLKIAEW
;
A
#
# COMPACT_ATOMS: atom_id res chain seq x y z
N LYS A 1 1.24 15.05 -16.00
CA LYS A 1 0.28 13.94 -16.24
C LYS A 1 -0.51 13.71 -14.94
N ARG A 2 -1.85 13.82 -14.94
CA ARG A 2 -2.68 13.71 -13.71
C ARG A 2 -2.48 12.31 -13.09
N ARG A 3 -2.23 12.22 -11.77
CA ARG A 3 -2.09 10.93 -11.07
C ARG A 3 -3.41 10.16 -11.18
N ARG A 4 -3.35 8.90 -11.63
CA ARG A 4 -4.52 8.03 -11.80
C ARG A 4 -5.04 7.57 -10.43
N ILE A 5 -6.37 7.57 -10.26
CA ILE A 5 -7.04 6.95 -9.10
C ILE A 5 -6.96 5.42 -9.26
N ALA A 6 -6.65 4.72 -8.17
CA ALA A 6 -6.60 3.26 -8.15
C ALA A 6 -7.97 2.66 -8.53
N ARG A 7 -7.96 1.61 -9.34
CA ARG A 7 -9.13 0.89 -9.84
C ARG A 7 -9.03 -0.60 -9.51
N ASP A 8 -10.15 -1.30 -9.63
CA ASP A 8 -10.22 -2.75 -9.52
C ASP A 8 -9.14 -3.42 -10.41
N GLY A 9 -8.41 -4.37 -9.82
CA GLY A 9 -7.30 -5.08 -10.46
C GLY A 9 -5.95 -4.37 -10.39
N ASP A 10 -5.89 -3.12 -9.94
CA ASP A 10 -4.60 -2.42 -9.81
C ASP A 10 -3.71 -3.08 -8.74
N THR A 11 -2.41 -3.05 -9.00
CA THR A 11 -1.40 -3.53 -8.04
C THR A 11 -0.95 -2.38 -7.16
N ILE A 12 -1.05 -2.56 -5.85
CA ILE A 12 -0.58 -1.60 -4.85
C ILE A 12 0.56 -2.25 -4.07
N ILE A 13 1.70 -1.58 -4.01
CA ILE A 13 2.90 -2.03 -3.29
C ILE A 13 2.90 -1.34 -1.94
N PHE A 14 3.02 -2.13 -0.87
CA PHE A 14 2.99 -1.63 0.50
C PHE A 14 4.35 -1.72 1.15
N ASP A 15 4.57 -0.87 2.15
CA ASP A 15 5.72 -0.98 3.04
C ASP A 15 5.61 -2.19 4.00
N LYS A 16 6.73 -2.59 4.60
CA LYS A 16 6.85 -3.68 5.59
C LYS A 16 6.00 -3.49 6.83
N GLY A 17 5.49 -2.30 7.15
CA GLY A 17 4.57 -2.09 8.28
C GLY A 17 3.23 -2.83 8.16
N TYR A 18 2.81 -3.19 6.95
CA TYR A 18 1.44 -3.71 6.67
C TYR A 18 1.34 -5.24 6.54
N TYR A 19 2.34 -5.99 6.98
CA TYR A 19 2.53 -7.45 6.78
C TYR A 19 1.46 -8.40 7.35
N GLY A 20 0.42 -7.92 8.03
CA GLY A 20 -0.63 -8.77 8.60
C GLY A 20 -1.43 -9.48 7.50
N TYR A 21 -1.71 -10.78 7.65
CA TYR A 21 -2.50 -11.57 6.69
C TYR A 21 -3.86 -10.92 6.35
N LYS A 22 -4.51 -10.32 7.35
CA LYS A 22 -5.77 -9.59 7.19
C LYS A 22 -5.68 -8.48 6.13
N ASN A 23 -4.53 -7.82 5.99
CA ASN A 23 -4.35 -6.73 5.04
C ASN A 23 -4.33 -7.23 3.60
N TYR A 24 -3.73 -8.40 3.35
CA TYR A 24 -3.79 -9.05 2.03
C TYR A 24 -5.22 -9.44 1.66
N ALA A 25 -5.94 -10.05 2.60
CA ALA A 25 -7.33 -10.44 2.40
C ALA A 25 -8.23 -9.21 2.15
N MET A 26 -8.07 -8.17 2.95
CA MET A 26 -8.83 -6.93 2.80
C MET A 26 -8.58 -6.25 1.44
N GLY A 27 -7.32 -6.23 0.96
CA GLY A 27 -6.96 -5.69 -0.35
C GLY A 27 -7.75 -6.33 -1.49
N ILE A 28 -7.81 -7.67 -1.52
CA ILE A 28 -8.52 -8.40 -2.56
C ILE A 28 -10.03 -8.38 -2.33
N SER A 29 -10.50 -8.81 -1.16
CA SER A 29 -11.93 -9.08 -0.92
C SER A 29 -12.78 -7.83 -0.83
N ARG A 30 -12.25 -6.73 -0.28
CA ARG A 30 -13.00 -5.48 -0.10
C ARG A 30 -12.70 -4.45 -1.18
N PHE A 31 -11.41 -4.27 -1.49
CA PHE A 31 -10.98 -3.20 -2.39
C PHE A 31 -10.73 -3.68 -3.82
N LYS A 32 -10.83 -4.99 -4.10
CA LYS A 32 -10.61 -5.58 -5.43
C LYS A 32 -9.24 -5.23 -6.03
N VAL A 33 -8.23 -4.97 -5.19
CA VAL A 33 -6.85 -4.62 -5.60
C VAL A 33 -5.85 -5.70 -5.20
N ILE A 34 -4.72 -5.74 -5.91
CA ILE A 34 -3.64 -6.68 -5.63
C ILE A 34 -2.65 -6.01 -4.67
N SER A 35 -2.79 -6.31 -3.37
CA SER A 35 -1.93 -5.76 -2.32
C SER A 35 -0.63 -6.56 -2.17
N VAL A 36 0.45 -6.09 -2.80
CA VAL A 36 1.79 -6.68 -2.68
C VAL A 36 2.45 -6.12 -1.42
N ILE A 37 2.29 -6.86 -0.32
CA ILE A 37 2.96 -6.57 0.95
C ILE A 37 4.11 -7.56 1.13
N PHE A 38 5.26 -7.07 1.59
CA PHE A 38 6.48 -7.88 1.67
C PHE A 38 6.39 -8.97 2.75
N PRO A 39 6.62 -10.25 2.39
CA PRO A 39 6.54 -11.35 3.35
C PRO A 39 7.66 -11.26 4.40
N ARG A 40 7.31 -11.54 5.66
CA ARG A 40 8.29 -11.74 6.75
C ARG A 40 8.88 -13.15 6.71
N LYS A 41 9.95 -13.40 7.46
CA LYS A 41 10.62 -14.71 7.56
C LYS A 41 9.64 -15.86 7.85
N ASN A 42 8.62 -15.62 8.67
CA ASN A 42 7.62 -16.62 9.08
C ASN A 42 6.32 -16.56 8.25
N PHE A 43 6.34 -15.94 7.08
CA PHE A 43 5.18 -15.86 6.19
C PHE A 43 4.93 -17.22 5.53
N LYS A 44 3.71 -17.73 5.63
CA LYS A 44 3.25 -18.99 5.04
C LYS A 44 2.21 -18.68 3.97
N MET A 45 2.54 -18.97 2.72
CA MET A 45 1.64 -18.70 1.58
C MET A 45 0.32 -19.48 1.71
N GLU A 46 0.37 -20.72 2.18
CA GLU A 46 -0.80 -21.57 2.40
C GLU A 46 -1.81 -20.93 3.34
N LYS A 47 -1.34 -20.35 4.46
CA LYS A 47 -2.18 -19.65 5.43
C LYS A 47 -2.88 -18.45 4.79
N LEU A 48 -2.20 -17.72 3.90
CA LEU A 48 -2.82 -16.62 3.18
C LEU A 48 -3.89 -17.13 2.22
N MET A 49 -3.59 -18.17 1.43
CA MET A 49 -4.53 -18.71 0.45
C MET A 49 -5.79 -19.27 1.11
N ALA A 50 -5.66 -19.90 2.28
CA ALA A 50 -6.79 -20.38 3.08
C ALA A 50 -7.71 -19.23 3.55
N MET A 51 -7.19 -18.01 3.74
CA MET A 51 -7.98 -16.84 4.13
C MET A 51 -8.68 -16.16 2.95
N LEU A 52 -8.26 -16.44 1.71
CA LEU A 52 -8.76 -15.77 0.50
C LEU A 52 -10.00 -16.46 -0.07
N SER A 53 -11.02 -16.66 0.75
CA SER A 53 -12.33 -17.16 0.32
C SER A 53 -13.13 -16.08 -0.44
N TYR A 54 -14.08 -16.49 -1.28
CA TYR A 54 -14.96 -15.53 -1.95
C TYR A 54 -15.76 -14.72 -0.93
N PRO A 55 -15.73 -13.38 -0.99
CA PRO A 55 -16.63 -12.57 -0.18
C PRO A 55 -18.08 -12.83 -0.57
N LEU A 56 -18.97 -12.82 0.42
CA LEU A 56 -20.41 -13.06 0.22
C LEU A 56 -21.04 -12.07 -0.77
N SER A 57 -20.49 -10.86 -0.88
CA SER A 57 -20.92 -9.84 -1.83
C SER A 57 -20.92 -10.29 -3.28
N ILE A 58 -20.04 -11.23 -3.66
CA ILE A 58 -19.96 -11.76 -5.02
C ILE A 58 -21.25 -12.49 -5.42
N PHE A 59 -21.88 -13.17 -4.46
CA PHE A 59 -23.09 -13.95 -4.71
C PHE A 59 -24.34 -13.08 -4.86
N ASN A 60 -24.29 -11.84 -4.38
CA ASN A 60 -25.35 -10.85 -4.56
C ASN A 60 -25.20 -10.03 -5.86
N SER A 61 -24.18 -10.31 -6.67
CA SER A 61 -23.96 -9.59 -7.93
C SER A 61 -24.88 -10.11 -9.04
N SER A 62 -25.15 -9.27 -10.05
CA SER A 62 -25.97 -9.65 -11.21
C SER A 62 -25.34 -10.75 -12.06
N ASN A 63 -24.02 -10.94 -11.98
CA ASN A 63 -23.31 -12.03 -12.65
C ASN A 63 -22.21 -12.61 -11.72
N PRO A 64 -22.58 -13.53 -10.83
CA PRO A 64 -21.66 -14.12 -9.84
C PRO A 64 -20.49 -14.86 -10.49
N GLU A 65 -20.71 -15.53 -11.62
CA GLU A 65 -19.65 -16.29 -12.29
C GLU A 65 -18.54 -15.39 -12.85
N ARG A 66 -18.91 -14.23 -13.39
CA ARG A 66 -17.94 -13.23 -13.84
C ARG A 66 -17.12 -12.68 -12.68
N GLU A 67 -17.76 -12.33 -11.57
CA GLU A 67 -17.07 -11.81 -10.39
C GLU A 67 -16.17 -12.87 -9.73
N LYS A 68 -16.61 -14.13 -9.63
CA LYS A 68 -15.77 -15.25 -9.18
C LYS A 68 -14.53 -15.41 -10.06
N LYS A 69 -14.68 -15.35 -11.39
CA LYS A 69 -13.56 -15.44 -12.34
C LYS A 69 -12.57 -14.29 -12.15
N PHE A 70 -13.07 -13.08 -11.96
CA PHE A 70 -12.25 -11.91 -11.68
C PHE A 70 -11.48 -12.06 -10.35
N TYR A 71 -12.16 -12.45 -9.27
CA TYR A 71 -11.55 -12.68 -7.96
C TYR A 71 -10.45 -13.76 -8.01
N LYS A 72 -10.71 -14.89 -8.67
CA LYS A 72 -9.70 -15.94 -8.92
C LYS A 72 -8.46 -15.36 -9.62
N GLY A 73 -8.68 -14.48 -10.60
CA GLY A 73 -7.62 -13.75 -11.30
C GLY A 73 -6.76 -12.92 -10.34
N LEU A 74 -7.40 -12.13 -9.47
CA LEU A 74 -6.70 -11.31 -8.47
C LEU A 74 -5.84 -12.15 -7.52
N VAL A 75 -6.40 -13.24 -6.98
CA VAL A 75 -5.69 -14.15 -6.07
C VAL A 75 -4.49 -14.79 -6.78
N LYS A 76 -4.66 -15.25 -8.02
CA LYS A 76 -3.56 -15.80 -8.82
C LYS A 76 -2.46 -14.76 -9.07
N SER A 77 -2.83 -13.54 -9.44
CA SER A 77 -1.87 -12.45 -9.64
C SER A 77 -1.15 -12.07 -8.34
N LEU A 78 -1.84 -12.07 -7.19
CA LEU A 78 -1.20 -11.84 -5.90
C LEU A 78 -0.16 -12.93 -5.62
N LYS A 79 -0.51 -14.21 -5.80
CA LYS A 79 0.40 -15.34 -5.58
C LYS A 79 1.71 -15.16 -6.36
N VAL A 80 1.60 -14.94 -7.67
CA VAL A 80 2.77 -14.78 -8.56
C VAL A 80 3.63 -13.58 -8.17
N LYS A 81 3.00 -12.47 -7.76
CA LYS A 81 3.74 -11.26 -7.33
C LYS A 81 4.43 -11.46 -5.98
N LEU A 82 3.83 -12.21 -5.07
CA LEU A 82 4.43 -12.52 -3.78
C LEU A 82 5.57 -13.54 -3.90
N GLU A 83 5.50 -14.50 -4.83
CA GLU A 83 6.64 -15.37 -5.14
C GLU A 83 7.81 -14.55 -5.69
N ASN A 84 7.52 -13.58 -6.55
CA ASN A 84 8.52 -12.68 -7.14
C ASN A 84 8.76 -11.38 -6.32
N TRP A 85 8.54 -11.42 -4.99
CA TRP A 85 8.54 -10.21 -4.16
C TRP A 85 9.85 -9.41 -4.22
N LYS A 86 10.98 -10.09 -4.45
CA LYS A 86 12.33 -9.47 -4.52
C LYS A 86 12.39 -8.35 -5.56
N LYS A 87 11.64 -8.47 -6.67
CA LYS A 87 11.56 -7.45 -7.73
C LYS A 87 11.05 -6.10 -7.22
N TYR A 88 10.22 -6.10 -6.19
CA TYR A 88 9.62 -4.88 -5.63
C TYR A 88 10.47 -4.26 -4.52
N ARG A 89 11.59 -4.87 -4.13
CA ARG A 89 12.48 -4.37 -3.06
C ARG A 89 12.97 -2.93 -3.32
N PRO A 90 13.36 -2.52 -4.55
CA PRO A 90 13.74 -1.13 -4.82
C PRO A 90 12.59 -0.15 -4.61
N ILE A 91 11.39 -0.51 -5.08
CA ILE A 91 10.17 0.32 -4.93
C ILE A 91 9.84 0.52 -3.46
N ARG A 92 9.97 -0.54 -2.66
CA ARG A 92 9.82 -0.47 -1.21
C ARG A 92 10.80 0.48 -0.56
N GLY A 93 12.07 0.47 -0.99
CA GLY A 93 13.08 1.41 -0.50
C GLY A 93 12.66 2.85 -0.72
N MET A 94 12.16 3.19 -1.92
CA MET A 94 11.64 4.53 -2.21
C MET A 94 10.45 4.90 -1.31
N ILE A 95 9.54 3.96 -1.03
CA ILE A 95 8.42 4.18 -0.10
C ILE A 95 8.94 4.46 1.32
N GLU A 96 9.92 3.69 1.80
CA GLU A 96 10.56 3.92 3.11
C GLU A 96 11.23 5.29 3.20
N ASP A 97 11.93 5.71 2.14
CA ASP A 97 12.59 7.01 2.08
C ASP A 97 11.58 8.17 2.10
N ILE A 98 10.46 8.05 1.38
CA ILE A 98 9.35 9.02 1.46
C ILE A 98 8.77 9.09 2.88
N PHE A 99 8.59 7.96 3.56
CA PHE A 99 8.10 7.97 4.93
C PHE A 99 9.09 8.58 5.93
N LYS A 100 10.40 8.42 5.71
CA LYS A 100 11.43 9.11 6.51
C LYS A 100 11.36 10.61 6.31
N LEU A 101 11.34 11.07 5.05
CA LEU A 101 11.16 12.49 4.71
C LEU A 101 9.93 13.07 5.41
N ALA A 102 8.80 12.37 5.37
CA ALA A 102 7.57 12.81 6.00
C ALA A 102 7.69 12.89 7.54
N LYS A 103 8.43 11.98 8.19
CA LYS A 103 8.60 11.95 9.64
C LYS A 103 9.55 13.02 10.14
N ASP A 104 10.68 13.17 9.46
CA ASP A 104 11.79 14.00 9.91
C ASP A 104 11.60 15.44 9.41
N ALA A 105 11.59 15.67 8.09
CA ALA A 105 11.46 17.01 7.51
C ALA A 105 10.09 17.66 7.74
N PHE A 106 9.01 16.87 7.79
CA PHE A 106 7.65 17.37 8.03
C PHE A 106 7.16 17.16 9.45
N SER A 107 8.06 16.90 10.41
CA SER A 107 7.75 16.83 11.84
C SER A 107 6.61 15.87 12.24
N LEU A 108 6.22 14.92 11.37
CA LEU A 108 5.20 13.92 11.73
C LEU A 108 5.67 13.01 12.88
N LYS A 109 6.98 12.93 13.12
CA LYS A 109 7.56 12.24 14.29
C LYS A 109 7.22 12.92 15.61
N LYS A 110 7.08 14.25 15.62
CA LYS A 110 6.78 15.08 16.81
C LYS A 110 5.34 15.55 16.84
N LEU A 111 4.45 14.92 16.05
CA LEU A 111 3.05 15.33 15.97
C LEU A 111 2.35 15.11 17.31
N HIS A 112 2.07 16.20 18.02
CA HIS A 112 1.31 16.18 19.27
C HIS A 112 0.08 17.09 19.14
N ARG A 113 -1.11 16.51 19.30
CA ARG A 113 -2.40 17.23 19.24
C ARG A 113 -3.38 16.62 20.24
N TYR A 114 -4.25 17.45 20.80
CA TYR A 114 -5.20 17.06 21.83
C TYR A 114 -6.43 16.28 21.32
N THR A 115 -6.77 16.41 20.04
CA THR A 115 -7.94 15.73 19.45
C THR A 115 -7.58 15.01 18.16
N MET A 116 -8.24 13.88 17.90
CA MET A 116 -8.07 13.11 16.67
C MET A 116 -8.36 13.94 15.42
N ARG A 117 -9.40 14.78 15.45
CA ARG A 117 -9.72 15.70 14.35
C ARG A 117 -8.57 16.65 14.04
N SER A 118 -7.86 17.13 15.06
CA SER A 118 -6.69 17.99 14.88
C SER A 118 -5.49 17.21 14.34
N VAL A 119 -5.30 15.95 14.76
CA VAL A 119 -4.30 15.03 14.20
C VAL A 119 -4.55 14.85 12.71
N GLU A 120 -5.77 14.47 12.33
CA GLU A 120 -6.15 14.21 10.93
C GLU A 120 -5.88 15.42 10.02
N LYS A 121 -6.37 16.60 10.39
CA LYS A 121 -6.13 17.84 9.62
C LYS A 121 -4.64 18.11 9.43
N SER A 122 -3.86 17.95 10.50
CA SER A 122 -2.42 18.14 10.46
C SER A 122 -1.78 17.11 9.53
N VAL A 123 -2.08 15.82 9.69
CA VAL A 123 -1.52 14.76 8.83
C VAL A 123 -1.87 15.00 7.36
N CYS A 124 -3.11 15.34 7.04
CA CYS A 124 -3.53 15.65 5.67
C CYS A 124 -2.69 16.78 5.05
N LEU A 125 -2.45 17.86 5.80
CA LEU A 125 -1.62 18.97 5.35
C LEU A 125 -0.16 18.53 5.09
N HIS A 126 0.46 17.84 6.05
CA HIS A 126 1.86 17.40 5.91
C HIS A 126 2.02 16.40 4.75
N VAL A 127 1.07 15.46 4.58
CA VAL A 127 1.09 14.52 3.44
C VAL A 127 0.93 15.25 2.10
N LEU A 128 0.10 16.29 2.03
CA LEU A 128 0.00 17.14 0.84
C LEU A 128 1.34 17.82 0.53
N LEU A 129 1.99 18.40 1.55
CA LEU A 129 3.28 19.07 1.38
C LEU A 129 4.38 18.10 0.92
N VAL A 130 4.48 16.92 1.53
CA VAL A 130 5.36 15.84 1.05
C VAL A 130 5.08 15.54 -0.42
N GLY A 131 3.80 15.41 -0.80
CA GLY A 131 3.38 15.14 -2.17
C GLY A 131 3.77 16.23 -3.17
N ILE A 132 3.74 17.50 -2.76
CA ILE A 132 4.18 18.66 -3.56
C ILE A 132 5.70 18.63 -3.73
N VAL A 133 6.44 18.41 -2.65
CA VAL A 133 7.91 18.37 -2.64
C VAL A 133 8.42 17.24 -3.54
N VAL A 134 7.87 16.03 -3.40
CA VAL A 134 8.16 14.90 -4.30
C VAL A 134 7.80 15.23 -5.75
N SER A 135 6.74 16.01 -5.99
CA SER A 135 6.33 16.37 -7.36
C SER A 135 7.18 17.48 -7.99
N ARG A 136 7.90 18.28 -7.19
CA ARG A 136 8.59 19.50 -7.66
C ARG A 136 10.07 19.34 -7.95
N GLY A 137 10.68 18.18 -7.70
CA GLY A 137 12.01 17.93 -8.24
C GLY A 137 12.94 17.01 -7.47
N ILE A 138 12.55 16.49 -6.31
CA ILE A 138 13.40 15.52 -5.61
C ILE A 138 13.16 14.12 -6.19
N ASN A 139 13.76 13.86 -7.34
CA ASN A 139 13.60 12.58 -8.05
C ASN A 139 14.76 11.61 -7.75
N THR A 140 15.84 12.09 -7.14
CA THR A 140 16.97 11.24 -6.76
C THR A 140 16.89 10.85 -5.29
N LYS A 141 17.28 9.61 -5.01
CA LYS A 141 17.30 9.06 -3.66
C LYS A 141 18.21 9.87 -2.72
N GLU A 142 19.28 10.44 -3.27
CA GLU A 142 20.28 11.23 -2.54
C GLU A 142 19.74 12.59 -2.11
N GLU A 143 18.99 13.29 -2.96
CA GLU A 143 18.36 14.56 -2.60
C GLU A 143 17.25 14.38 -1.55
N LEU A 144 16.47 13.27 -1.64
CA LEU A 144 15.47 12.94 -0.61
C LEU A 144 16.13 12.70 0.75
N LEU A 145 17.29 12.03 0.76
CA LEU A 145 18.05 11.76 1.96
C LEU A 145 18.62 13.04 2.56
N LYS A 146 19.23 13.91 1.75
CA LYS A 146 19.77 15.20 2.21
C LYS A 146 18.72 16.10 2.86
N ILE A 147 17.49 16.10 2.34
CA ILE A 147 16.39 16.91 2.89
C ILE A 147 15.78 16.27 4.14
N ALA A 148 15.83 14.94 4.26
CA ALA A 148 15.41 14.26 5.48
C ALA A 148 16.44 14.36 6.62
N GLU A 149 17.73 14.57 6.30
CA GLU A 149 18.83 14.68 7.26
C GLU A 149 19.12 16.12 7.73
N TRP A 150 18.52 17.15 7.09
CA TRP A 150 18.52 18.54 7.55
C TRP A 150 17.55 18.73 8.74
#